data_AF-A0A6N9HQ05-F1
#
_entry.id   AF-A0A6N9HQ05-F1
#
_cell.length_a   1.000
_cell.length_b   1.000
_cell.length_c   1.000
_cell.angle_alpha   90.00
_cell.angle_beta   90.00
_cell.angle_gamma   90.00
#
_symmetry.space_group_name_H-M   'P 1'
#
loop_
_entity.id
_entity.type
_entity.pdbx_description
1 polymer ?
#
loop_
_entity_poly.entity_id
_entity_poly.type
_entity_poly.pdbx_seq_one_letter_code
_entity_poly.pdbx_strand_id
1 'polypeptide(L)' 'MNTLAIVGILLMLPFAYGALFQSRPKNWVPEHASIAMLEIAGLVIGLILFLIGVFA' A
#
# COMPACT_ATOMS: atom_id res chain seq x y z
N MET A 1 -4.10 -13.66 -15.77
CA MET A 1 -3.53 -12.79 -14.72
C MET A 1 -2.02 -12.92 -14.79
N ASN A 2 -1.30 -11.87 -15.19
CA ASN A 2 0.15 -11.91 -15.39
C ASN A 2 0.90 -11.62 -14.08
N THR A 3 2.22 -11.81 -14.08
CA THR A 3 3.07 -11.63 -12.90
C THR A 3 2.95 -10.23 -12.28
N LEU A 4 2.78 -9.19 -13.10
CA LEU A 4 2.61 -7.81 -12.63
C LEU A 4 1.31 -7.63 -11.83
N ALA A 5 0.21 -8.22 -12.30
CA ALA A 5 -1.05 -8.20 -11.57
C ALA A 5 -0.95 -8.90 -10.21
N ILE A 6 -0.27 -10.05 -10.15
CA ILE A 6 -0.07 -10.80 -8.91
C ILE A 6 0.82 -10.01 -7.93
N VAL A 7 1.94 -9.45 -8.40
CA VAL A 7 2.83 -8.62 -7.58
C VAL A 7 2.11 -7.36 -7.07
N GLY A 8 1.29 -6.74 -7.91
CA GLY A 8 0.46 -5.60 -7.51
C GLY A 8 -0.46 -5.93 -6.34
N ILE A 9 -1.21 -7.05 -6.42
CA ILE A 9 -2.07 -7.51 -5.33
C ILE A 9 -1.28 -7.80 -4.05
N LEU A 10 -0.14 -8.49 -4.17
CA LEU A 10 0.70 -8.83 -3.02
C LEU A 10 1.25 -7.61 -2.30
N LEU A 11 1.54 -6.53 -3.02
CA LEU A 11 1.95 -5.25 -2.43
C LEU A 11 0.76 -4.52 -1.80
N MET A 12 -0.39 -4.47 -2.47
CA MET A 12 -1.55 -3.74 -1.96
C MET A 12 -2.05 -4.26 -0.61
N LEU A 13 -2.03 -5.58 -0.37
CA LEU A 13 -2.60 -6.19 0.84
C LEU A 13 -1.99 -5.68 2.17
N PRO A 14 -0.66 -5.80 2.43
CA PRO A 14 -0.07 -5.35 3.69
C PRO A 14 -0.14 -3.82 3.84
N PHE A 15 0.02 -3.08 2.75
CA PHE A 15 0.02 -1.62 2.78
C PHE A 15 -1.39 -1.02 2.94
N ALA A 16 -2.42 -1.65 2.37
CA ALA A 16 -3.82 -1.30 2.64
C ALA A 16 -4.16 -1.53 4.11
N TYR A 17 -3.67 -2.63 4.69
CA TYR A 17 -3.88 -2.91 6.10
C TYR A 17 -3.29 -1.81 7.00
N GLY A 18 -2.03 -1.44 6.78
CA GLY A 18 -1.38 -0.34 7.52
C GLY A 18 -2.09 1.01 7.31
N ALA A 19 -2.43 1.34 6.07
CA ALA A 19 -3.06 2.62 5.75
C ALA A 19 -4.48 2.78 6.31
N LEU A 20 -5.29 1.71 6.34
CA LEU A 20 -6.73 1.78 6.65
C LEU A 20 -7.08 1.32 8.07
N PHE A 21 -6.35 0.34 8.62
CA PHE A 21 -6.75 -0.37 9.84
C PHE A 21 -5.76 -0.24 11.00
N GLN A 22 -4.58 0.34 10.78
CA GLN A 22 -3.64 0.54 11.86
C GLN A 22 -4.21 1.53 12.88
N SER A 23 -4.33 1.08 14.13
CA SER A 23 -4.74 1.93 15.24
C SER A 23 -3.63 2.93 15.55
N ARG A 24 -3.78 4.14 15.03
CA ARG A 24 -2.79 5.20 15.25
C ARG A 24 -3.03 5.80 16.64
N PRO A 25 -2.03 5.79 17.55
CA PRO A 25 -2.22 6.27 18.91
C PRO A 25 -2.59 7.75 18.91
N LYS A 26 -3.37 8.22 19.89
CA LYS A 26 -3.77 9.64 20.00
C LYS A 26 -2.59 10.62 20.01
N ASN A 27 -1.42 10.16 20.46
CA ASN A 27 -0.17 10.92 20.55
C ASN A 27 0.69 10.72 19.29
N TRP A 28 0.04 10.69 18.13
CA TRP A 28 0.71 10.38 16.87
C TRP A 28 1.71 11.50 16.51
N VAL A 29 2.99 11.26 16.74
CA VAL A 29 4.07 12.21 16.47
C VAL A 29 4.55 12.14 15.01
N PRO A 30 5.14 13.24 14.47
CA PRO A 30 5.55 13.33 13.07
C PRO A 30 6.48 12.21 12.58
N GLU A 31 7.29 11.60 13.45
CA GLU A 31 8.14 10.47 13.07
C GLU A 31 7.34 9.27 12.54
N HIS A 32 6.14 9.04 13.07
CA HIS A 32 5.24 7.99 12.60
C HIS A 32 4.44 8.40 11.35
N ALA A 33 4.46 9.69 10.96
CA ALA A 33 3.86 10.13 9.70
C ALA A 33 4.63 9.57 8.50
N SER A 34 5.94 9.35 8.65
CA SER A 34 6.78 8.71 7.63
C SER A 34 6.32 7.28 7.32
N ILE A 35 5.92 6.53 8.36
CA ILE A 35 5.41 5.16 8.23
C ILE A 35 4.07 5.16 7.48
N ALA A 36 3.16 6.07 7.85
CA ALA A 36 1.89 6.22 7.16
C ALA A 36 2.06 6.62 5.67
N MET A 37 3.03 7.49 5.38
CA MET A 37 3.38 7.83 4.00
C MET A 37 3.88 6.61 3.22
N LEU A 38 4.71 5.78 3.86
CA LEU A 38 5.27 4.58 3.23
C LEU A 38 4.19 3.53 2.96
N GLU A 39 3.23 3.38 3.87
CA GLU A 39 2.04 2.55 3.67
C GLU A 39 1.19 3.01 2.48
N ILE A 40 0.89 4.31 2.40
CA ILE A 40 0.10 4.86 1.29
C ILE A 40 0.86 4.73 -0.03
N ALA A 41 2.16 5.01 -0.04
CA ALA A 41 2.99 4.88 -1.24
C ALA A 41 3.04 3.43 -1.74
N GLY A 42 3.23 2.46 -0.84
CA GLY A 42 3.23 1.05 -1.17
C GLY A 42 1.89 0.56 -1.73
N LEU A 43 0.77 1.06 -1.19
CA LEU A 43 -0.57 0.79 -1.70
C LEU A 43 -0.76 1.34 -3.12
N VAL A 44 -0.34 2.58 -3.38
CA VAL A 44 -0.44 3.21 -4.70
C VAL A 44 0.42 2.49 -5.73
N ILE A 45 1.66 2.13 -5.38
CA ILE A 45 2.55 1.38 -6.27
C ILE A 45 1.94 0.01 -6.62
N GLY A 46 1.40 -0.70 -5.62
CA GLY A 46 0.72 -1.97 -5.85
C GLY A 46 -0.48 -1.83 -6.80
N LEU A 47 -1.27 -0.76 -6.66
CA LEU A 47 -2.39 -0.45 -7.55
C LEU A 47 -1.92 -0.19 -8.98
N ILE A 48 -0.85 0.60 -9.17
CA ILE A 48 -0.28 0.87 -10.49
C ILE A 48 0.16 -0.44 -11.16
N LEU A 49 0.88 -1.30 -10.44
CA LEU A 49 1.33 -2.59 -10.97
C LEU A 49 0.17 -3.51 -11.31
N PHE A 50 -0.88 -3.53 -10.49
CA PHE A 50 -2.09 -4.29 -10.76
C PHE A 50 -2.77 -3.80 -12.04
N LEU A 51 -2.97 -2.49 -12.19
CA LEU A 51 -3.61 -1.90 -13.37
C LEU A 51 -2.77 -2.19 -14.63
N ILE A 52 -1.46 -2.00 -14.59
CA ILE A 52 -0.57 -2.39 -15.69
C ILE A 52 -0.75 -3.87 -16.01
N GLY A 53 -0.75 -4.74 -15.01
CA GLY A 53 -0.90 -6.19 -15.22
C GLY A 53 -2.28 -6.63 -15.73
N VAL A 54 -3.33 -5.85 -15.51
CA VAL A 54 -4.68 -6.13 -16.02
C VAL A 54 -4.87 -5.62 -17.45
N PHE A 55 -4.29 -4.47 -17.78
CA PHE A 55 -4.48 -3.78 -19.06
C PHE A 55 -3.35 -4.00 -20.08
N ALA A 56 -2.23 -4.62 -19.70
CA ALA A 56 -1.14 -5.05 -20.58
C ALA A 56 -1.25 -6.55 -20.92
#